data_AF-X0VWH8-F1
#
_entry.id   AF-X0VWH8-F1
#
_cell.length_a   1.000
_cell.length_b   1.000
_cell.length_c   1.000
_cell.angle_alpha   90.00
_cell.angle_beta   90.00
_cell.angle_gamma   90.00
#
_symmetry.space_group_name_H-M   'P 1'
#
loop_
_entity.id
_entity.type
_entity.pdbx_description
1 polymer ?
#
loop_
_entity_poly.entity_id
_entity_poly.type
_entity_poly.pdbx_seq_one_letter_code
_entity_poly.pdbx_strand_id
1 'polypeptide(L)'
;LPPGRASDKLMVYDLNKIDDDWSNGRDVPVARGINYQTITLHKAIVGGDPNDRQDRTDYPGCVLINVPKLKIHQLELLTCAIKNLGIGLYPMEANISDEPGKVRWKYADPDKPIPGLKSRIPHSIWIGETDEETGMPRRDKNGQYIVNKTGGISATMADIIEAVKEQDIFMLHVVDGIEATNIFHAGPLSAKVPEGFAFASADPVALDVLCSRYLFTTVPMAEARKIQKERNLSTDSLQKVPMPRSDGRNIRANSGL
;
A
#
# COMPACT_ATOMS: atom_id res chain seq x y z
N LEU A 1 6.35 -5.67 -25.87
CA LEU A 1 6.96 -4.43 -26.41
C LEU A 1 7.29 -3.55 -25.21
N PRO A 2 8.52 -3.04 -25.05
CA PRO A 2 8.88 -2.16 -23.94
C PRO A 2 8.38 -0.72 -24.17
N PRO A 3 8.15 0.08 -23.11
CA PRO A 3 7.53 1.41 -23.22
C PRO A 3 8.24 2.39 -24.16
N GLY A 4 9.57 2.39 -24.19
CA GLY A 4 10.36 3.28 -25.05
C GLY A 4 10.24 3.00 -26.55
N ARG A 5 9.65 1.85 -26.93
CA ARG A 5 9.34 1.52 -28.33
C ARG A 5 7.89 1.80 -28.73
N ALA A 6 7.06 2.28 -27.81
CA ALA A 6 5.68 2.67 -28.10
C ALA A 6 5.62 4.16 -28.52
N SER A 7 5.79 4.44 -29.81
CA SER A 7 5.91 5.82 -30.32
C SER A 7 4.60 6.47 -30.76
N ASP A 8 3.59 5.69 -31.15
CA ASP A 8 2.38 6.17 -31.84
C ASP A 8 1.07 5.70 -31.16
N LYS A 9 1.17 5.02 -30.01
CA LYS A 9 0.03 4.38 -29.34
C LYS A 9 0.09 4.57 -27.84
N LEU A 10 -1.10 4.62 -27.22
CA LEU A 10 -1.22 4.44 -25.78
C LEU A 10 -0.96 2.97 -25.44
N MET A 11 -0.03 2.73 -24.52
CA MET A 11 0.25 1.41 -23.99
C MET A 11 -0.39 1.26 -22.60
N VAL A 12 -1.13 0.17 -22.41
CA VAL A 12 -1.59 -0.27 -21.08
C VAL A 12 -0.67 -1.39 -20.63
N TYR A 13 -0.13 -1.25 -19.42
CA TYR A 13 0.84 -2.17 -18.86
C TYR A 13 0.37 -2.65 -17.50
N ASP A 14 0.36 -3.96 -17.26
CA ASP A 14 0.08 -4.50 -15.93
C ASP A 14 1.35 -4.52 -15.09
N LEU A 15 1.42 -3.61 -14.12
CA LEU A 15 2.58 -3.50 -13.22
C LEU A 15 2.67 -4.67 -12.23
N ASN A 16 1.65 -5.54 -12.15
CA ASN A 16 1.73 -6.75 -11.33
C ASN A 16 2.53 -7.86 -12.01
N LYS A 17 2.78 -7.77 -13.33
CA LYS A 17 3.30 -8.88 -14.13
C LYS A 17 4.74 -8.66 -14.59
N ILE A 18 5.66 -9.55 -14.15
CA ILE A 18 7.11 -9.54 -14.46
C ILE A 18 7.59 -10.94 -14.94
N ASP A 19 6.67 -11.87 -15.17
CA ASP A 19 6.97 -13.28 -15.47
C ASP A 19 7.21 -13.60 -16.95
N ASP A 20 7.04 -12.62 -17.86
CA ASP A 20 7.08 -12.85 -19.31
C ASP A 20 8.44 -13.41 -19.78
N ASP A 21 9.55 -12.78 -19.36
CA ASP A 21 10.92 -13.20 -19.68
C ASP A 21 11.99 -12.63 -18.73
N TRP A 22 11.58 -12.09 -17.57
CA TRP A 22 12.44 -11.42 -16.58
C TRP A 22 13.09 -10.11 -17.03
N SER A 23 13.02 -9.77 -18.32
CA SER A 23 13.71 -8.61 -18.86
C SER A 23 13.09 -7.30 -18.39
N ASN A 24 11.83 -7.32 -17.92
CA ASN A 24 11.06 -6.16 -17.50
C ASN A 24 11.08 -5.92 -15.98
N GLY A 25 11.77 -6.75 -15.20
CA GLY A 25 11.97 -6.60 -13.76
C GLY A 25 13.37 -6.08 -13.40
N ARG A 26 13.48 -5.37 -12.27
CA ARG A 26 14.77 -5.00 -11.69
C ARG A 26 14.73 -5.09 -10.17
N ASP A 27 15.68 -5.81 -9.60
CA ASP A 27 15.92 -5.75 -8.16
C ASP A 27 16.62 -4.44 -7.80
N VAL A 28 16.01 -3.70 -6.88
CA VAL A 28 16.56 -2.47 -6.32
C VAL A 28 16.90 -2.69 -4.84
N PRO A 29 18.02 -2.15 -4.35
CA PRO A 29 18.33 -2.20 -2.92
C PRO A 29 17.37 -1.36 -2.10
N VAL A 30 17.23 -1.71 -0.82
CA VAL A 30 16.47 -0.94 0.17
C VAL A 30 17.42 -0.57 1.31
N ALA A 31 17.96 0.65 1.32
CA ALA A 31 19.02 1.03 2.25
C ALA A 31 18.67 0.83 3.74
N ARG A 32 17.38 0.95 4.10
CA ARG A 32 16.87 0.78 5.46
C ARG A 32 15.78 -0.28 5.55
N GLY A 33 15.89 -1.31 4.71
CA GLY A 33 14.93 -2.39 4.61
C GLY A 33 14.69 -3.13 5.93
N ILE A 34 13.44 -3.20 6.35
CA ILE A 34 13.01 -3.93 7.56
C ILE A 34 12.57 -5.34 7.20
N ASN A 35 11.68 -5.48 6.20
CA ASN A 35 11.21 -6.77 5.70
C ASN A 35 12.09 -7.26 4.54
N TYR A 36 12.54 -6.36 3.67
CA TYR A 36 13.29 -6.69 2.46
C TYR A 36 14.55 -5.84 2.32
N GLN A 37 15.68 -6.48 2.05
CA GLN A 37 16.93 -5.78 1.68
C GLN A 37 16.95 -5.41 0.19
N THR A 38 16.18 -6.11 -0.64
CA THR A 38 15.98 -5.81 -2.06
C THR A 38 14.52 -6.03 -2.47
N ILE A 39 14.02 -5.21 -3.38
CA ILE A 39 12.66 -5.31 -3.91
C ILE A 39 12.73 -5.39 -5.44
N THR A 40 11.99 -6.32 -6.03
CA THR A 40 11.80 -6.37 -7.49
C THR A 40 10.75 -5.34 -7.88
N LEU A 41 11.12 -4.41 -8.75
CA LEU A 41 10.24 -3.40 -9.33
C LEU A 41 10.15 -3.59 -10.83
N HIS A 42 9.04 -3.16 -11.41
CA HIS A 42 8.87 -3.14 -12.85
C HIS A 42 9.76 -2.03 -13.48
N LYS A 43 10.53 -2.33 -14.52
CA LYS A 43 11.42 -1.37 -15.20
C LYS A 43 10.69 -0.19 -15.87
N ALA A 44 9.41 -0.34 -16.19
CA ALA A 44 8.59 0.82 -16.61
C ALA A 44 8.48 1.90 -15.51
N ILE A 45 8.74 1.56 -14.26
CA ILE A 45 8.77 2.51 -13.13
C ILE A 45 10.18 3.03 -12.93
N VAL A 46 11.15 2.11 -12.77
CA VAL A 46 12.51 2.45 -12.31
C VAL A 46 13.53 2.64 -13.42
N GLY A 47 13.13 2.42 -14.68
CA GLY A 47 14.00 2.45 -15.86
C GLY A 47 14.83 1.18 -16.05
N GLY A 48 15.48 1.10 -17.21
CA GLY A 48 16.44 0.05 -17.57
C GLY A 48 17.78 0.20 -16.85
N ASP A 49 18.68 -0.76 -17.04
CA ASP A 49 20.04 -0.74 -16.50
C ASP A 49 20.80 0.50 -16.98
N PRO A 50 21.29 1.38 -16.08
CA PRO A 50 22.07 2.57 -16.45
C PRO A 50 23.28 2.30 -17.36
N ASN A 51 23.84 1.10 -17.29
CA ASN A 51 25.02 0.67 -18.05
C ASN A 51 24.67 -0.01 -19.38
N ASP A 52 23.40 -0.30 -19.65
CA ASP A 52 22.92 -0.85 -20.92
C ASP A 52 22.13 0.22 -21.71
N ARG A 53 22.72 0.65 -22.83
CA ARG A 53 22.10 1.66 -23.70
C ARG A 53 20.77 1.18 -24.30
N GLN A 54 20.70 -0.09 -24.68
CA GLN A 54 19.50 -0.64 -25.30
C GLN A 54 18.39 -0.76 -24.25
N ASP A 55 18.72 -1.25 -23.06
CA ASP A 55 17.75 -1.38 -21.96
C ASP A 55 17.22 -0.02 -21.50
N ARG A 56 18.06 1.02 -21.44
CA ARG A 56 17.62 2.40 -21.17
C ARG A 56 16.70 2.97 -22.25
N THR A 57 16.97 2.61 -23.50
CA THR A 57 16.13 3.04 -24.63
C THR A 57 14.77 2.36 -24.57
N ASP A 58 14.75 1.09 -24.18
CA ASP A 58 13.55 0.28 -24.04
C ASP A 58 12.73 0.68 -22.81
N TYR A 59 13.41 1.00 -21.71
CA TYR A 59 12.84 1.41 -20.43
C TYR A 59 13.40 2.77 -19.99
N PRO A 60 12.87 3.88 -20.52
CA PRO A 60 13.36 5.23 -20.20
C PRO A 60 13.00 5.71 -18.78
N GLY A 61 12.28 4.91 -17.99
CA GLY A 61 11.67 5.30 -16.73
C GLY A 61 10.30 5.96 -16.92
N CYS A 62 9.75 6.57 -15.87
CA CYS A 62 8.46 7.25 -15.95
C CYS A 62 8.34 8.44 -15.01
N VAL A 63 7.28 9.22 -15.24
CA VAL A 63 6.62 10.01 -14.20
C VAL A 63 5.50 9.14 -13.64
N LEU A 64 5.52 8.89 -12.33
CA LEU A 64 4.52 8.05 -11.68
C LEU A 64 3.37 8.89 -11.14
N ILE A 65 2.20 8.75 -11.76
CA ILE A 65 0.95 9.34 -11.27
C ILE A 65 0.19 8.28 -10.45
N ASN A 66 0.23 8.42 -9.14
CA ASN A 66 -0.47 7.54 -8.20
C ASN A 66 -1.90 8.06 -7.99
N VAL A 67 -2.91 7.25 -8.32
CA VAL A 67 -4.33 7.66 -8.25
C VAL A 67 -5.11 6.79 -7.25
N PRO A 68 -4.85 6.93 -5.93
CA PRO A 68 -5.58 6.16 -4.93
C PRO A 68 -7.02 6.64 -4.78
N LYS A 69 -7.93 5.70 -4.50
CA LYS A 69 -9.27 6.04 -4.00
C LYS A 69 -9.24 6.29 -2.51
N LEU A 70 -9.80 7.41 -2.06
CA LEU A 70 -9.94 7.71 -0.64
C LEU A 70 -10.96 6.78 0.01
N LYS A 71 -10.49 5.91 0.90
CA LYS A 71 -11.35 4.96 1.61
C LYS A 71 -10.86 4.67 3.02
N ILE A 72 -11.79 4.46 3.94
CA ILE A 72 -11.48 3.87 5.25
C ILE A 72 -11.09 2.41 5.02
N HIS A 73 -10.02 1.93 5.65
CA HIS A 73 -9.51 0.57 5.49
C HIS A 73 -9.60 -0.20 6.81
N GLN A 74 -9.58 -1.54 6.78
CA GLN A 74 -9.71 -2.36 8.01
C GLN A 74 -8.36 -2.67 8.69
N LEU A 75 -7.30 -2.83 7.89
CA LEU A 75 -5.95 -3.14 8.39
C LEU A 75 -5.12 -1.88 8.65
N GLU A 76 -5.53 -0.76 8.06
CA GLU A 76 -4.86 0.53 8.11
C GLU A 76 -5.94 1.59 8.31
N LEU A 77 -5.58 2.77 8.81
CA LEU A 77 -6.57 3.82 9.09
C LEU A 77 -7.37 4.21 7.83
N LEU A 78 -6.68 4.30 6.69
CA LEU A 78 -7.25 4.67 5.40
C LEU A 78 -6.38 4.13 4.26
N THR A 79 -6.96 4.00 3.06
CA THR A 79 -6.18 3.91 1.82
C THR A 79 -6.10 5.28 1.18
N CYS A 80 -4.86 5.75 0.99
CA CYS A 80 -4.51 6.98 0.29
C CYS A 80 -3.18 6.77 -0.43
N ALA A 81 -2.34 7.79 -0.55
CA ALA A 81 -1.14 7.75 -1.38
C ALA A 81 -0.13 6.72 -0.85
N ILE A 82 0.18 6.75 0.45
CA ILE A 82 1.19 5.87 1.05
C ILE A 82 0.78 4.42 0.92
N LYS A 83 -0.45 4.06 1.31
CA LYS A 83 -0.90 2.67 1.24
C LYS A 83 -0.98 2.16 -0.20
N ASN A 84 -1.43 2.99 -1.14
CA ASN A 84 -1.55 2.56 -2.53
C ASN A 84 -0.18 2.36 -3.17
N LEU A 85 0.77 3.26 -2.89
CA LEU A 85 2.16 3.12 -3.32
C LEU A 85 2.83 1.90 -2.65
N GLY A 86 2.69 1.84 -1.33
CA GLY A 86 3.31 0.88 -0.42
C GLY A 86 2.90 -0.57 -0.62
N ILE A 87 1.81 -0.83 -1.33
CA ILE A 87 1.39 -2.20 -1.70
C ILE A 87 1.33 -2.35 -3.23
N GLY A 88 0.95 -1.31 -3.96
CA GLY A 88 0.72 -1.35 -5.40
C GLY A 88 1.96 -1.66 -6.21
N LEU A 89 3.13 -1.23 -5.75
CA LEU A 89 4.38 -1.37 -6.50
C LEU A 89 5.06 -2.74 -6.38
N TYR A 90 4.62 -3.59 -5.45
CA TYR A 90 5.09 -4.97 -5.40
C TYR A 90 4.45 -5.79 -6.52
N PRO A 91 5.19 -6.27 -7.52
CA PRO A 91 4.64 -7.08 -8.61
C PRO A 91 4.10 -8.41 -8.09
N MET A 92 2.81 -8.71 -8.26
CA MET A 92 2.22 -9.96 -7.78
C MET A 92 2.86 -11.19 -8.44
N GLU A 93 3.09 -11.10 -9.75
CA GLU A 93 3.67 -12.13 -10.62
C GLU A 93 5.15 -11.81 -10.90
N ALA A 94 5.92 -11.50 -9.84
CA ALA A 94 7.38 -11.57 -9.91
C ALA A 94 7.81 -13.02 -9.64
N ASN A 95 8.02 -13.78 -10.71
CA ASN A 95 8.58 -15.12 -10.59
C ASN A 95 9.99 -15.00 -9.94
N ILE A 96 10.49 -16.05 -9.28
CA ILE A 96 11.89 -16.21 -8.82
C ILE A 96 12.45 -17.60 -9.19
N SER A 97 11.74 -18.36 -10.03
CA SER A 97 12.16 -19.66 -10.55
C SER A 97 12.88 -19.54 -11.90
N ASP A 98 14.12 -19.99 -11.97
CA ASP A 98 14.89 -20.06 -13.23
C ASP A 98 14.53 -21.29 -14.09
N GLU A 99 13.67 -22.18 -13.58
CA GLU A 99 13.29 -23.41 -14.27
C GLU A 99 12.13 -23.16 -15.28
N PRO A 100 12.29 -23.56 -16.56
CA PRO A 100 11.23 -23.42 -17.55
C PRO A 100 9.93 -24.10 -17.13
N GLY A 101 8.82 -23.36 -17.18
CA GLY A 101 7.49 -23.86 -16.85
C GLY A 101 7.19 -24.00 -15.35
N LYS A 102 8.14 -23.66 -14.47
CA LYS A 102 7.88 -23.53 -13.03
C LYS A 102 7.67 -22.07 -12.65
N VAL A 103 6.72 -21.86 -11.75
CA VAL A 103 6.44 -20.55 -11.16
C VAL A 103 6.77 -20.59 -9.69
N ARG A 104 7.43 -19.55 -9.21
CA ARG A 104 7.63 -19.30 -7.79
C ARG A 104 7.51 -17.81 -7.56
N TRP A 105 6.44 -17.35 -6.94
CA TRP A 105 6.17 -15.92 -6.81
C TRP A 105 6.88 -15.32 -5.62
N LYS A 106 7.62 -14.22 -5.82
CA LYS A 106 8.33 -13.51 -4.74
C LYS A 106 7.38 -12.94 -3.69
N TYR A 107 6.23 -12.44 -4.13
CA TYR A 107 5.31 -11.64 -3.31
C TYR A 107 3.91 -12.23 -3.17
N ALA A 108 3.61 -13.34 -3.84
CA ALA A 108 2.27 -13.91 -3.89
C ALA A 108 2.29 -15.43 -3.66
N ASP A 109 1.11 -16.00 -3.40
CA ASP A 109 0.89 -17.42 -3.15
C ASP A 109 -0.52 -17.78 -3.67
N PRO A 110 -0.79 -19.01 -4.12
CA PRO A 110 0.15 -20.13 -4.29
C PRO A 110 1.04 -19.98 -5.53
N ASP A 111 2.10 -20.78 -5.57
CA ASP A 111 2.99 -20.95 -6.73
C ASP A 111 2.30 -21.70 -7.87
N LYS A 112 1.30 -21.05 -8.46
CA LYS A 112 0.50 -21.48 -9.61
C LYS A 112 0.44 -20.37 -10.65
N PRO A 113 0.15 -20.67 -11.93
CA PRO A 113 0.15 -19.66 -13.00
C PRO A 113 -0.70 -18.41 -12.73
N ILE A 114 -1.73 -18.53 -11.89
CA ILE A 114 -2.55 -17.41 -11.41
C ILE A 114 -2.44 -17.38 -9.88
N PRO A 115 -1.56 -16.52 -9.31
CA PRO A 115 -1.46 -16.41 -7.86
C PRO A 115 -2.64 -15.67 -7.24
N GLY A 116 -2.79 -15.82 -5.93
CA GLY A 116 -3.67 -15.00 -5.11
C GLY A 116 -3.07 -13.63 -4.76
N LEU A 117 -3.82 -12.87 -3.96
CA LEU A 117 -3.44 -11.53 -3.51
C LEU A 117 -2.15 -11.55 -2.69
N LYS A 118 -1.07 -10.94 -3.21
CA LYS A 118 0.17 -10.46 -2.53
C LYS A 118 0.44 -10.99 -1.10
N SER A 119 0.33 -12.29 -0.91
CA SER A 119 0.17 -12.93 0.41
C SER A 119 1.50 -13.20 1.10
N ARG A 120 2.58 -13.28 0.32
CA ARG A 120 3.96 -13.39 0.84
C ARG A 120 4.54 -12.04 1.24
N ILE A 121 3.79 -10.96 1.03
CA ILE A 121 4.11 -9.66 1.60
C ILE A 121 3.69 -9.64 3.07
N PRO A 122 4.57 -9.24 4.01
CA PRO A 122 4.20 -9.16 5.41
C PRO A 122 3.09 -8.14 5.68
N HIS A 123 1.95 -8.62 6.19
CA HIS A 123 0.83 -7.77 6.64
C HIS A 123 0.78 -7.60 8.17
N SER A 124 1.42 -8.52 8.92
CA SER A 124 1.39 -8.58 10.38
C SER A 124 2.79 -8.80 10.94
N ILE A 125 3.06 -8.32 12.16
CA ILE A 125 4.36 -8.52 12.84
C ILE A 125 4.67 -10.00 13.04
N TRP A 126 3.67 -10.84 13.29
CA TRP A 126 3.82 -12.28 13.38
C TRP A 126 3.05 -12.95 12.25
N ILE A 127 3.75 -13.76 11.46
CA ILE A 127 3.18 -14.48 10.32
C ILE A 127 3.41 -15.96 10.56
N GLY A 128 2.33 -16.73 10.58
CA GLY A 128 2.42 -18.19 10.61
C GLY A 128 2.88 -18.73 9.27
N GLU A 129 3.73 -19.76 9.29
CA GLU A 129 3.99 -20.53 8.08
C GLU A 129 2.73 -21.29 7.67
N THR A 130 2.43 -21.28 6.38
CA THR A 130 1.30 -22.00 5.80
C THR A 130 1.83 -23.18 5.00
N ASP A 131 1.16 -24.31 5.11
CA ASP A 131 1.39 -25.47 4.27
C ASP A 131 0.78 -25.18 2.88
N GLU A 132 1.61 -25.17 1.83
CA GLU A 132 1.17 -24.75 0.49
C GLU A 132 0.16 -25.71 -0.16
N GLU A 133 0.13 -26.98 0.26
CA GLU A 133 -0.81 -27.97 -0.25
C GLU A 133 -2.20 -27.81 0.38
N THR A 134 -2.24 -27.66 1.71
CA THR A 134 -3.49 -27.64 2.49
C THR A 134 -4.01 -26.26 2.82
N GLY A 135 -3.17 -25.22 2.73
CA GLY A 135 -3.48 -23.86 3.17
C GLY A 135 -3.56 -23.71 4.69
N MET A 136 -3.18 -24.74 5.46
CA MET A 136 -3.29 -24.76 6.92
C MET A 136 -2.01 -24.26 7.60
N PRO A 137 -2.09 -23.64 8.80
CA PRO A 137 -0.89 -23.23 9.54
C PRO A 137 -0.02 -24.43 9.92
N ARG A 138 1.27 -24.35 9.61
CA ARG A 138 2.25 -25.39 9.94
C ARG A 138 2.55 -25.41 11.43
N ARG A 139 2.79 -26.61 11.95
CA ARG A 139 3.23 -26.85 13.32
C ARG A 139 4.59 -27.54 13.33
N ASP A 140 5.39 -27.22 14.33
CA ASP A 140 6.66 -27.88 14.60
C ASP A 140 6.45 -29.29 15.18
N LYS A 141 7.56 -30.01 15.44
CA LYS A 141 7.55 -31.36 16.02
C LYS A 141 6.89 -31.44 17.42
N ASN A 142 6.72 -30.31 18.10
CA ASN A 142 6.10 -30.22 19.42
C ASN A 142 4.62 -29.83 19.33
N GLY A 143 4.08 -29.65 18.13
CA GLY A 143 2.71 -29.22 17.88
C GLY A 143 2.48 -27.71 18.04
N GLN A 144 3.53 -26.90 18.12
CA GLN A 144 3.44 -25.44 18.19
C GLN A 144 3.41 -24.84 16.79
N TYR A 145 2.63 -23.77 16.58
CA TYR A 145 2.62 -23.10 15.27
C TYR A 145 3.97 -22.46 14.97
N ILE A 146 4.45 -22.65 13.74
CA ILE A 146 5.69 -22.03 13.27
C ILE A 146 5.34 -20.59 12.88
N VAL A 147 5.99 -19.62 13.52
CA VAL A 147 5.74 -18.19 13.29
C VAL A 147 7.04 -17.43 13.06
N ASN A 148 7.01 -16.48 12.14
CA ASN A 148 8.12 -15.60 11.80
C ASN A 148 7.80 -14.17 12.20
N LYS A 149 8.78 -13.47 12.79
CA LYS A 149 8.65 -12.06 13.13
C LYS A 149 9.04 -11.20 11.94
N THR A 150 8.21 -10.22 11.61
CA THR A 150 8.41 -9.23 10.54
C THR A 150 8.14 -7.82 11.07
N GLY A 151 8.32 -6.80 10.25
CA GLY A 151 7.89 -5.43 10.53
C GLY A 151 6.41 -5.15 10.21
N GLY A 152 5.67 -6.13 9.71
CA GLY A 152 4.26 -5.99 9.31
C GLY A 152 4.04 -5.07 8.11
N ILE A 153 2.77 -4.68 7.89
CA ILE A 153 2.36 -3.90 6.73
C ILE A 153 3.01 -2.51 6.68
N SER A 154 3.24 -1.86 7.83
CA SER A 154 3.88 -0.54 7.86
C SER A 154 5.33 -0.60 7.37
N ALA A 155 6.08 -1.62 7.78
CA ALA A 155 7.43 -1.87 7.27
C ALA A 155 7.42 -2.24 5.79
N THR A 156 6.48 -3.06 5.34
CA THR A 156 6.28 -3.38 3.91
C THR A 156 6.11 -2.11 3.07
N MET A 157 5.23 -1.19 3.52
CA MET A 157 4.99 0.06 2.81
C MET A 157 6.24 0.96 2.84
N ALA A 158 6.93 1.03 3.98
CA ALA A 158 8.15 1.80 4.13
C ALA A 158 9.28 1.29 3.22
N ASP A 159 9.48 -0.03 3.16
CA ASP A 159 10.56 -0.63 2.36
C ASP A 159 10.43 -0.29 0.88
N ILE A 160 9.23 -0.39 0.30
CA ILE A 160 9.07 -0.09 -1.13
C ILE A 160 9.10 1.41 -1.43
N ILE A 161 8.65 2.24 -0.49
CA ILE A 161 8.76 3.70 -0.62
C ILE A 161 10.24 4.11 -0.60
N GLU A 162 11.02 3.54 0.32
CA GLU A 162 12.47 3.78 0.38
C GLU A 162 13.16 3.30 -0.89
N ALA A 163 12.82 2.10 -1.38
CA ALA A 163 13.35 1.54 -2.62
C ALA A 163 13.12 2.45 -3.83
N VAL A 164 11.91 2.98 -3.97
CA VAL A 164 11.48 3.83 -5.10
C VAL A 164 12.05 5.23 -5.00
N LYS A 165 12.13 5.80 -3.79
CA LYS A 165 12.71 7.12 -3.53
C LYS A 165 14.16 7.19 -3.99
N GLU A 166 14.92 6.11 -3.86
CA GLU A 166 16.31 6.03 -4.31
C GLU A 166 16.47 5.93 -5.84
N GLN A 167 15.38 5.79 -6.60
CA GLN A 167 15.41 5.70 -8.06
C GLN A 167 15.18 7.04 -8.78
N ASP A 168 15.06 8.15 -8.04
CA ASP A 168 14.85 9.51 -8.59
C ASP A 168 13.62 9.64 -9.50
N ILE A 169 12.52 8.95 -9.14
CA ILE A 169 11.26 9.00 -9.90
C ILE A 169 10.44 10.19 -9.41
N PHE A 170 10.05 11.06 -10.34
CA PHE A 170 9.06 12.09 -10.04
C PHE A 170 7.69 11.47 -9.83
N MET A 171 7.10 11.70 -8.64
CA MET A 171 5.82 11.16 -8.24
C MET A 171 4.80 12.29 -8.00
N LEU A 172 3.61 12.13 -8.58
CA LEU A 172 2.44 12.93 -8.25
C LEU A 172 1.35 12.04 -7.70
N HIS A 173 0.76 12.42 -6.58
CA HIS A 173 -0.33 11.67 -5.96
C HIS A 173 -1.62 12.45 -6.11
N VAL A 174 -2.64 11.83 -6.72
CA VAL A 174 -3.95 12.42 -6.99
C VAL A 174 -5.01 11.52 -6.38
N VAL A 175 -5.48 11.89 -5.19
CA VAL A 175 -6.49 11.14 -4.46
C VAL A 175 -7.86 11.43 -5.04
N ASP A 176 -8.53 10.36 -5.47
CA ASP A 176 -9.96 10.37 -5.80
C ASP A 176 -10.77 10.43 -4.50
N GLY A 177 -11.21 11.64 -4.16
CA GLY A 177 -12.18 11.93 -3.11
C GLY A 177 -13.57 12.26 -3.67
N ILE A 178 -13.84 11.96 -4.95
CA ILE A 178 -15.13 12.24 -5.59
C ILE A 178 -16.18 11.32 -5.00
N GLU A 179 -15.83 10.04 -4.85
CA GLU A 179 -16.67 8.99 -4.29
C GLU A 179 -15.98 8.30 -3.09
N ALA A 180 -15.69 9.07 -2.05
CA ALA A 180 -15.02 8.54 -0.87
C ALA A 180 -15.82 7.37 -0.25
N THR A 181 -15.13 6.30 0.15
CA THR A 181 -15.77 5.12 0.77
C THR A 181 -15.56 5.12 2.28
N ASN A 182 -16.63 5.31 3.05
CA ASN A 182 -16.55 5.66 4.47
C ASN A 182 -17.12 4.62 5.45
N ILE A 183 -17.51 3.42 5.00
CA ILE A 183 -18.11 2.39 5.90
C ILE A 183 -17.31 1.09 5.90
N PHE A 184 -17.22 0.39 4.78
CA PHE A 184 -16.54 -0.90 4.71
C PHE A 184 -15.90 -1.12 3.33
N HIS A 185 -14.60 -1.37 3.29
CA HIS A 185 -13.81 -1.43 2.05
C HIS A 185 -13.89 -2.77 1.29
N ALA A 186 -14.40 -3.84 1.90
CA ALA A 186 -14.43 -5.18 1.31
C ALA A 186 -15.87 -5.71 1.24
N GLY A 187 -16.41 -5.92 0.05
CA GLY A 187 -17.74 -6.54 -0.11
C GLY A 187 -18.91 -5.55 -0.24
N PRO A 188 -20.16 -6.06 -0.21
CA PRO A 188 -21.34 -5.34 -0.70
C PRO A 188 -21.77 -4.14 0.16
N LEU A 189 -21.16 -3.93 1.32
CA LEU A 189 -21.46 -2.83 2.26
C LEU A 189 -20.62 -1.56 2.02
N SER A 190 -19.84 -1.51 0.93
CA SER A 190 -19.10 -0.33 0.51
C SER A 190 -20.07 0.76 0.03
N ALA A 191 -20.32 1.77 0.88
CA ALA A 191 -21.06 2.97 0.51
C ALA A 191 -20.10 4.07 0.03
N LYS A 192 -20.35 4.56 -1.18
CA LYS A 192 -19.68 5.74 -1.75
C LYS A 192 -20.46 7.00 -1.36
N VAL A 193 -19.73 8.06 -1.03
CA VAL A 193 -20.32 9.38 -0.77
C VAL A 193 -19.85 10.35 -1.85
N PRO A 194 -20.76 10.99 -2.61
CA PRO A 194 -20.42 11.89 -3.71
C PRO A 194 -19.99 13.27 -3.17
N GLU A 195 -18.78 13.33 -2.63
CA GLU A 195 -18.21 14.52 -2.00
C GLU A 195 -17.66 15.51 -3.06
N GLY A 196 -17.27 15.02 -4.24
CA GLY A 196 -16.85 15.85 -5.37
C GLY A 196 -15.44 16.47 -5.25
N PHE A 197 -14.59 15.95 -4.36
CA PHE A 197 -13.23 16.46 -4.17
C PHE A 197 -12.17 15.67 -4.93
N ALA A 198 -11.08 16.35 -5.29
CA ALA A 198 -9.82 15.72 -5.66
C ALA A 198 -8.69 16.42 -4.90
N PHE A 199 -7.81 15.64 -4.28
CA PHE A 199 -6.66 16.17 -3.55
C PHE A 199 -5.38 15.74 -4.25
N ALA A 200 -4.45 16.66 -4.45
CA ALA A 200 -3.20 16.36 -5.13
C ALA A 200 -2.00 16.94 -4.39
N SER A 201 -0.91 16.19 -4.37
CA SER A 201 0.36 16.60 -3.76
C SER A 201 1.51 15.77 -4.34
N ALA A 202 2.70 16.38 -4.43
CA ALA A 202 3.95 15.64 -4.61
C ALA A 202 4.47 15.06 -3.29
N ASP A 203 3.98 15.55 -2.14
CA ASP A 203 4.28 15.01 -0.82
C ASP A 203 3.15 14.05 -0.39
N PRO A 204 3.40 12.72 -0.37
CA PRO A 204 2.40 11.73 0.02
C PRO A 204 2.03 11.80 1.50
N VAL A 205 2.93 12.27 2.38
CA VAL A 205 2.67 12.39 3.82
C VAL A 205 1.71 13.55 4.07
N ALA A 206 1.98 14.71 3.47
CA ALA A 206 1.10 15.87 3.58
C ALA A 206 -0.31 15.54 3.05
N LEU A 207 -0.40 14.79 1.95
CA LEU A 207 -1.65 14.36 1.36
C LEU A 207 -2.43 13.39 2.26
N ASP A 208 -1.76 12.37 2.79
CA ASP A 208 -2.39 11.39 3.68
C ASP A 208 -2.84 12.04 5.00
N VAL A 209 -2.09 13.01 5.54
CA VAL A 209 -2.50 13.79 6.72
C VAL A 209 -3.74 14.64 6.43
N LEU A 210 -3.81 15.28 5.25
CA LEU A 210 -5.01 16.02 4.83
C LEU A 210 -6.21 15.08 4.70
N CYS A 211 -6.04 13.93 4.05
CA CYS A 211 -7.09 12.94 3.88
C CYS A 211 -7.58 12.35 5.21
N SER A 212 -6.65 12.05 6.13
CA SER A 212 -6.96 11.65 7.51
C SER A 212 -7.78 12.70 8.23
N ARG A 213 -7.35 13.97 8.19
CA ARG A 213 -8.09 15.06 8.84
C ARG A 213 -9.48 15.23 8.25
N TYR A 214 -9.59 15.17 6.92
CA TYR A 214 -10.87 15.25 6.23
C TYR A 214 -11.84 14.14 6.66
N LEU A 215 -11.37 12.89 6.75
CA LEU A 215 -12.22 11.76 7.12
C LEU A 215 -12.58 11.71 8.62
N PHE A 216 -11.66 12.09 9.51
CA PHE A 216 -11.78 11.76 10.94
C PHE A 216 -11.93 12.97 11.86
N THR A 217 -11.55 14.17 11.42
CA THR A 217 -11.60 15.35 12.29
C THR A 217 -13.00 15.97 12.26
N THR A 218 -13.69 15.93 13.39
CA THR A 218 -15.03 16.53 13.56
C THR A 218 -15.00 17.81 14.41
N VAL A 219 -13.81 18.31 14.72
CA VAL A 219 -13.57 19.52 15.52
C VAL A 219 -12.86 20.56 14.64
N PRO A 220 -13.37 21.80 14.53
CA PRO A 220 -12.67 22.84 13.78
C PRO A 220 -11.23 23.02 14.23
N MET A 221 -10.27 23.18 13.29
CA MET A 221 -8.83 23.23 13.63
C MET A 221 -8.48 24.30 14.68
N ALA A 222 -9.14 25.46 14.65
CA ALA A 222 -8.89 26.52 15.62
C ALA A 222 -9.29 26.10 17.05
N GLU A 223 -10.42 25.41 17.19
CA GLU A 223 -10.89 24.84 18.45
C GLU A 223 -9.94 23.72 18.90
N ALA A 224 -9.57 22.81 18.00
CA ALA A 224 -8.69 21.70 18.32
C ALA A 224 -7.29 22.16 18.80
N ARG A 225 -6.71 23.17 18.15
CA ARG A 225 -5.44 23.79 18.58
C ARG A 225 -5.52 24.47 19.94
N LYS A 226 -6.66 25.09 20.26
CA LYS A 226 -6.89 25.69 21.57
C LYS A 226 -6.92 24.60 22.65
N ILE A 227 -7.70 23.55 22.44
CA ILE A 227 -7.82 22.41 23.36
C ILE A 227 -6.46 21.72 23.54
N GLN A 228 -5.73 21.48 22.45
CA GLN A 228 -4.42 20.86 22.48
C GLN A 228 -3.46 21.60 23.42
N LYS A 229 -3.44 22.93 23.37
CA LYS A 229 -2.63 23.77 24.27
C LYS A 229 -3.14 23.72 25.71
N GLU A 230 -4.45 23.91 25.93
CA GLU A 230 -5.05 23.93 27.27
C GLU A 230 -4.89 22.61 28.02
N ARG A 231 -4.88 21.49 27.29
CA ARG A 231 -4.80 20.12 27.83
C ARG A 231 -3.42 19.49 27.68
N ASN A 232 -2.45 20.20 27.11
CA ASN A 232 -1.10 19.72 26.81
C ASN A 232 -1.09 18.38 26.03
N LEU A 233 -1.88 18.29 24.97
CA LEU A 233 -1.99 17.08 24.14
C LEU A 233 -0.85 17.00 23.12
N SER A 234 -0.48 15.77 22.75
CA SER A 234 0.54 15.48 21.72
C SER A 234 0.08 15.78 20.29
N THR A 235 -1.23 15.97 20.05
CA THR A 235 -1.81 16.18 18.73
C THR A 235 -3.03 17.09 18.77
N ASP A 236 -3.28 17.80 17.66
CA ASP A 236 -4.49 18.61 17.41
C ASP A 236 -5.54 17.88 16.56
N SER A 237 -5.33 16.59 16.25
CA SER A 237 -6.32 15.75 15.58
C SER A 237 -7.32 15.22 16.61
N LEU A 238 -8.38 15.99 16.84
CA LEU A 238 -9.43 15.68 17.83
C LEU A 238 -10.73 15.25 17.14
N GLN A 239 -11.42 14.31 17.77
CA GLN A 239 -12.71 13.81 17.31
C GLN A 239 -13.77 13.99 18.40
N LYS A 240 -14.99 14.36 18.00
CA LYS A 240 -16.15 14.30 18.89
C LYS A 240 -16.64 12.87 18.92
N VAL A 241 -16.57 12.24 20.08
CA VAL A 241 -17.02 10.87 20.29
C VAL A 241 -18.32 10.85 21.08
N PRO A 242 -19.27 9.96 20.76
CA PRO A 242 -20.45 9.77 21.61
C PRO A 242 -20.02 9.17 22.95
N MET A 243 -20.23 9.91 24.03
CA MET A 243 -19.99 9.48 25.39
C MET A 243 -21.29 8.91 25.98
N PRO A 244 -21.34 7.60 26.28
CA PRO A 244 -22.52 7.00 26.87
C PRO A 244 -22.74 7.51 28.30
N ARG A 245 -23.99 7.79 28.62
CA ARG A 245 -24.47 8.19 29.95
C ARG A 245 -25.69 7.34 30.31
N SER A 246 -25.72 6.85 31.55
CA SER A 246 -26.91 6.22 32.12
C SER A 246 -28.02 7.26 32.34
N ASP A 247 -29.22 6.94 31.88
CA ASP A 247 -30.46 7.67 32.16
C ASP A 247 -31.53 6.67 32.63
N GLY A 248 -31.48 6.31 33.92
CA GLY A 248 -32.33 5.28 34.50
C GLY A 248 -32.07 3.91 33.87
N ARG A 249 -33.07 3.38 33.15
CA ARG A 249 -32.98 2.10 32.42
C ARG A 249 -32.46 2.25 30.98
N ASN A 250 -32.19 3.47 30.52
CA ASN A 250 -31.73 3.75 29.16
C ASN A 250 -30.24 4.16 29.15
N ILE A 251 -29.58 3.97 28.02
CA ILE A 251 -28.29 4.59 27.71
C ILE A 251 -28.56 5.75 26.74
N ARG A 252 -28.17 6.97 27.11
CA ARG A 252 -28.16 8.13 26.21
C ARG A 252 -26.72 8.46 25.81
N ALA A 253 -26.54 9.09 24.65
CA ALA A 253 -25.25 9.59 24.21
C ALA A 253 -25.20 11.11 24.35
N ASN A 254 -24.17 11.62 25.01
CA ASN A 254 -23.75 13.02 24.90
C ASN A 254 -22.55 13.11 23.97
N SER A 255 -22.22 14.28 23.44
CA SER A 255 -20.94 14.47 22.74
C SER A 255 -19.82 14.72 23.75
N GLY A 256 -18.73 13.97 23.62
CA GLY A 256 -17.44 14.23 24.29
C GLY A 256 -16.35 14.53 23.26
N LEU A 257 -15.21 14.98 23.77
CA LEU A 257 -13.96 15.21 23.03
C LEU A 257 -12.91 14.20 23.50
#